data_AF-A0AA51MLK1-F1
#
_entry.id   AF-A0AA51MLK1-F1
#
_cell.length_a   1.000
_cell.length_b   1.000
_cell.length_c   1.000
_cell.angle_alpha   90.00
_cell.angle_beta   90.00
_cell.angle_gamma   90.00
#
_symmetry.space_group_name_H-M   'P 1'
#
loop_
_entity.id
_entity.type
_entity.pdbx_description
1 polymer ?
#
loop_
_entity_poly.entity_id
_entity_poly.type
_entity_poly.pdbx_seq_one_letter_code
_entity_poly.pdbx_strand_id
1 'polypeptide(L)'
;MSCVLPPVCVFCQHFLENDPDRECQAFEEIPNIIMDGKCDHTEPYPGDGGYRFQLIPEELETFLELNEVRREFKFPAFRLP
;
A
#
# COMPACT_ATOMS: atom_id res chain seq x y z
N MET A 1 19.09 12.56 4.56
CA MET A 1 18.35 12.13 3.37
C MET A 1 16.95 11.80 3.86
N SER A 2 15.92 12.47 3.35
CA SER A 2 14.53 12.10 3.65
C SER A 2 14.27 10.74 2.98
N CYS A 3 14.31 9.67 3.77
CA CYS A 3 13.98 8.33 3.30
C CYS A 3 12.48 8.30 3.02
N VAL A 4 12.09 8.37 1.74
CA VAL A 4 10.70 8.14 1.33
C VAL A 4 10.51 6.64 1.34
N LEU A 5 9.75 6.12 2.31
CA LEU A 5 9.38 4.71 2.35
C LEU A 5 8.30 4.46 1.29
N PRO A 6 8.34 3.30 0.59
CA PRO A 6 7.32 2.98 -0.40
C PRO A 6 5.91 2.94 0.24
N PRO A 7 4.88 3.39 -0.49
CA PRO A 7 3.50 3.29 -0.03
C PRO A 7 3.07 1.82 0.00
N VAL A 8 2.02 1.49 0.78
CA VAL A 8 1.49 0.13 0.86
C VAL A 8 1.01 -0.41 -0.51
N CYS A 9 0.59 0.50 -1.40
CA CYS A 9 0.00 0.17 -2.69
C CYS A 9 0.92 -0.66 -3.60
N VAL A 10 2.23 -0.44 -3.59
CA VAL A 10 3.15 -1.18 -4.49
C VAL A 10 3.20 -2.68 -4.19
N PHE A 11 2.79 -3.08 -2.98
CA PHE A 11 2.72 -4.48 -2.55
C PHE A 11 1.35 -5.10 -2.78
N CYS A 12 0.40 -4.36 -3.35
CA CYS A 12 -0.98 -4.81 -3.55
C CYS A 12 -1.14 -5.50 -4.92
N GLN A 13 -1.83 -6.64 -4.96
CA GLN A 13 -2.18 -7.35 -6.20
C GLN A 13 -3.02 -6.51 -7.18
N HIS A 14 -3.66 -5.45 -6.68
CA HIS A 14 -4.50 -4.54 -7.48
C HIS A 14 -3.77 -3.29 -7.97
N PHE A 15 -2.48 -3.16 -7.67
CA PHE A 15 -1.64 -2.07 -8.17
C PHE A 15 -1.17 -2.38 -9.60
N LEU A 16 -1.22 -1.37 -10.45
CA LEU A 16 -0.97 -1.47 -11.88
C LEU A 16 0.30 -0.70 -12.23
N GLU A 17 1.46 -1.28 -11.90
CA GLU A 17 2.77 -0.61 -12.01
C GLU A 17 3.14 -0.13 -13.44
N ASN A 18 2.50 -0.70 -14.48
CA ASN A 18 2.84 -0.46 -15.88
C ASN A 18 1.68 0.12 -16.71
N ASP A 19 0.63 0.63 -16.07
CA ASP A 19 -0.50 1.24 -16.77
C ASP A 19 -0.39 2.77 -16.72
N PRO A 20 -0.23 3.45 -17.87
CA PRO A 20 -0.03 4.90 -17.91
C PRO A 20 -1.28 5.71 -17.59
N ASP A 21 -2.46 5.10 -17.68
CA ASP A 21 -3.74 5.76 -17.48
C ASP A 21 -4.32 5.49 -16.08
N ARG A 22 -3.86 4.42 -15.41
CA ARG A 22 -4.46 3.97 -14.14
C ARG A 22 -3.50 3.19 -13.25
N GLU A 23 -3.23 3.67 -12.05
CA GLU A 23 -2.29 3.03 -11.11
C GLU A 23 -2.93 1.95 -10.21
N CYS A 24 -4.27 1.90 -10.13
CA CYS A 24 -4.97 1.01 -9.20
C CYS A 24 -6.34 0.53 -9.73
N GLN A 25 -6.70 -0.73 -9.46
CA GLN A 25 -8.05 -1.24 -9.78
C GLN A 25 -9.14 -0.71 -8.85
N ALA A 26 -8.79 -0.31 -7.62
CA ALA A 26 -9.75 0.18 -6.64
C ALA A 26 -10.15 1.64 -6.87
N PHE A 27 -9.17 2.48 -7.20
CA PHE A 27 -9.33 3.93 -7.31
C PHE A 27 -8.86 4.43 -8.67
N GLU A 28 -9.49 5.48 -9.20
CA GLU A 28 -8.94 6.25 -10.33
C GLU A 28 -7.71 7.06 -9.90
N GLU A 29 -7.77 7.68 -8.71
CA GLU A 29 -6.66 8.34 -8.04
C GLU A 29 -6.58 7.82 -6.60
N ILE A 30 -5.42 7.26 -6.22
CA ILE A 30 -5.26 6.66 -4.89
C ILE A 30 -5.25 7.77 -3.83
N PRO A 31 -6.11 7.69 -2.80
CA PRO A 31 -6.14 8.68 -1.72
C PRO A 31 -4.77 8.88 -1.05
N ASN A 32 -4.36 10.14 -0.87
CA ASN A 32 -3.09 10.49 -0.20
C ASN A 32 -2.92 9.86 1.18
N ILE A 33 -4.01 9.61 1.92
CA ILE A 33 -3.93 8.95 3.23
C ILE A 33 -3.43 7.49 3.13
N ILE A 34 -3.73 6.81 2.03
CA ILE A 34 -3.24 5.45 1.72
C ILE A 34 -1.79 5.54 1.23
N MET A 35 -1.49 6.48 0.33
CA MET A 35 -0.13 6.70 -0.19
C MET A 35 0.86 7.14 0.91
N ASP A 36 0.43 7.96 1.87
CA ASP A 36 1.21 8.35 3.05
C ASP A 36 1.43 7.19 4.03
N GLY A 37 0.77 6.05 3.79
CA GLY A 37 0.81 4.89 4.68
C GLY A 37 0.16 5.13 6.03
N LYS A 38 -0.87 5.98 6.09
CA LYS A 38 -1.73 6.20 7.28
C LYS A 38 -2.98 5.30 7.25
N CYS A 39 -3.27 4.67 6.10
CA CYS A 39 -4.35 3.73 5.90
C CYS A 39 -3.86 2.58 5.03
N ASP A 40 -4.02 1.34 5.49
CA ASP A 40 -3.49 0.15 4.81
C ASP A 40 -4.47 -0.45 3.79
N HIS A 41 -5.64 0.18 3.63
CA HIS A 41 -6.75 -0.26 2.76
C HIS A 41 -7.18 -1.74 2.95
N THR A 42 -6.98 -2.32 4.13
CA THR A 42 -7.48 -3.66 4.48
C THR A 42 -8.98 -3.68 4.83
N GLU A 43 -9.56 -2.51 5.09
CA GLU A 43 -10.98 -2.30 5.37
C GLU A 43 -11.66 -1.59 4.19
N PRO A 44 -12.99 -1.76 4.01
CA PRO A 44 -13.74 -1.02 3.00
C PRO A 44 -13.49 0.49 3.11
N TYR A 45 -13.22 1.13 1.98
CA TYR A 45 -12.95 2.56 1.90
C TYR A 45 -13.87 3.23 0.86
N PRO A 46 -14.40 4.43 1.13
CA PRO A 46 -15.28 5.11 0.16
C PRO A 46 -14.62 5.26 -1.21
N GLY A 47 -15.28 4.71 -2.24
CA GLY A 47 -14.80 4.78 -3.63
C GLY A 47 -13.84 3.66 -4.05
N ASP A 48 -13.62 2.63 -3.22
CA ASP A 48 -12.69 1.52 -3.51
C ASP A 48 -13.21 0.47 -4.52
N GLY A 49 -14.44 0.64 -5.02
CA GLY A 49 -15.06 -0.30 -5.97
C GLY A 49 -15.25 -1.73 -5.41
N GLY A 50 -15.14 -1.93 -4.10
CA GLY A 50 -15.18 -3.25 -3.46
C GLY A 50 -13.83 -3.97 -3.41
N TYR A 51 -12.76 -3.36 -3.91
CA TYR A 51 -11.40 -3.88 -3.78
C TYR A 51 -10.78 -3.47 -2.44
N ARG A 52 -9.95 -4.36 -1.89
CA ARG A 52 -9.21 -4.13 -0.64
C ARG A 52 -7.77 -4.56 -0.84
N PHE A 53 -6.88 -4.12 0.03
CA PHE A 53 -5.49 -4.53 0.01
C PHE A 53 -5.36 -6.05 0.06
N GLN A 54 -4.62 -6.59 -0.91
CA GLN A 54 -4.22 -7.99 -0.97
C GLN A 54 -2.74 -8.02 -1.30
N LEU A 55 -1.94 -8.57 -0.38
CA LEU A 55 -0.50 -8.63 -0.55
C LEU A 55 -0.13 -9.55 -1.73
N ILE A 56 0.83 -9.12 -2.54
CA ILE A 56 1.49 -9.98 -3.53
C ILE A 56 2.27 -11.06 -2.76
N PRO A 57 1.95 -12.37 -2.90
CA PRO A 57 2.56 -13.41 -2.08
C PRO A 57 4.08 -13.45 -2.14
N GLU A 58 4.65 -13.17 -3.31
CA GLU A 58 6.09 -13.14 -3.57
C GLU A 58 6.80 -11.98 -2.85
N GLU A 59 6.08 -10.92 -2.48
CA GLU A 59 6.61 -9.73 -1.81
C GLU A 59 6.50 -9.80 -0.28
N LEU A 60 6.08 -10.93 0.28
CA LEU A 60 5.85 -11.06 1.72
C LEU A 60 7.10 -10.74 2.56
N GLU A 61 8.26 -11.26 2.17
CA GLU A 61 9.50 -11.03 2.92
C GLU A 61 9.87 -9.54 2.90
N THR A 62 9.87 -8.91 1.73
CA THR A 62 10.13 -7.48 1.55
C THR A 62 9.14 -6.60 2.30
N PHE A 63 7.86 -6.98 2.33
CA PHE A 63 6.83 -6.28 3.10
C PHE A 63 7.09 -6.32 4.61
N LEU A 64 7.55 -7.47 5.13
CA LEU A 64 7.91 -7.63 6.54
C LEU A 64 9.14 -6.79 6.90
N GLU A 65 10.17 -6.79 6.06
CA GLU A 65 11.36 -5.94 6.22
C GLU A 65 10.99 -4.46 6.22
N LEU A 66 10.12 -4.02 5.31
CA LEU A 66 9.62 -2.66 5.29
C LEU A 66 8.93 -2.28 6.60
N ASN A 67 8.13 -3.18 7.16
CA ASN A 67 7.48 -2.95 8.46
C ASN A 67 8.47 -2.87 9.62
N GLU A 68 9.61 -3.54 9.56
CA GLU A 68 10.71 -3.34 10.52
C GLU A 68 11.29 -1.94 10.40
N VAL A 69 11.61 -1.50 9.18
CA VAL A 69 12.11 -0.15 8.93
C VAL A 69 11.08 0.89 9.39
N ARG A 70 9.80 0.75 9.05
CA ARG A 70 8.73 1.67 9.51
C ARG A 70 8.73 1.81 11.03
N ARG A 71 8.85 0.70 11.76
CA ARG A 71 8.91 0.70 13.24
C ARG A 71 10.16 1.40 13.78
N GLU A 72 11.32 1.18 13.16
CA GLU A 72 12.57 1.87 13.52
C GLU A 72 12.42 3.40 13.41
N PHE A 73 11.76 3.86 12.33
CA PHE A 73 11.44 5.26 12.10
C PHE A 73 10.19 5.76 12.85
N LYS A 74 9.60 4.94 13.74
CA LYS A 74 8.40 5.24 14.54
C LYS A 74 7.13 5.52 13.72
N PHE A 75 7.07 5.00 12.50
CA PHE A 75 5.85 4.92 11.71
C PHE A 75 5.05 3.66 12.08
N PRO A 76 3.71 3.71 11.95
CA PRO A 76 2.89 2.51 12.12
C PRO A 76 3.23 1.48 11.04
N ALA A 77 3.39 0.22 11.45
CA ALA A 77 3.50 -0.90 10.53
C ALA A 77 2.19 -1.10 9.78
N PHE A 78 2.28 -1.49 8.51
CA PHE A 78 1.13 -1.87 7.70
C PHE A 78 0.53 -3.19 8.18
N ARG A 79 -0.79 -3.26 8.22
CA ARG A 79 -1.53 -4.49 8.54
C ARG A 79 -1.47 -5.50 7.40
N LEU A 80 -1.32 -6.77 7.75
CA LEU A 80 -1.62 -7.89 6.85
C LEU A 80 -3.14 -8.19 6.92
N PRO A 81 -3.80 -8.45 5.78
CA PRO A 81 -5.21 -8.86 5.75
C PRO A 81 -5.42 -10.29 6.27
#